data_AF-A0A7C0V9X6-F1
#
_entry.id   AF-A0A7C0V9X6-F1
#
_cell.length_a   1.000
_cell.length_b   1.000
_cell.length_c   1.000
_cell.angle_alpha   90.00
_cell.angle_beta   90.00
_cell.angle_gamma   90.00
#
_symmetry.space_group_name_H-M   'P 1'
#
loop_
_entity.id
_entity.type
_entity.pdbx_description
1 polymer ?
#
loop_
_entity_poly.entity_id
_entity_poly.type
_entity_poly.pdbx_seq_one_letter_code
_entity_poly.pdbx_strand_id
1 'polypeptide(L)'
;MRSRWPLLTDLYQLTMVGGYVKEGKKDQWANFDYFFRKVPDNGGFCIMAGLEDLIDYIQNLRFSEEELSFLESLRLFSEDILDYFKNFKFSGDIWAIPEGNVVFPHEPLIRVT
;
A
#
# COMPACT_ATOMS: atom_id res chain seq x y z
N MET A 1 7.69 12.23 -16.48
CA MET A 1 7.45 12.91 -15.19
C MET A 1 6.72 11.92 -14.28
N ARG A 2 7.46 11.03 -13.61
CA ARG A 2 6.87 10.03 -12.70
C ARG A 2 7.28 10.41 -11.28
N SER A 3 6.61 11.40 -10.71
CA SER A 3 6.57 11.53 -9.26
C SER A 3 5.85 10.27 -8.77
N ARG A 4 6.51 9.50 -7.90
CA ARG A 4 6.00 8.27 -7.29
C ARG A 4 5.58 8.68 -5.88
N TRP A 5 4.36 8.37 -5.49
CA TRP A 5 3.66 9.07 -4.41
C TRP A 5 3.53 8.14 -3.18
N PRO A 6 4.57 7.98 -2.34
CA PRO A 6 4.43 7.35 -1.02
C PRO A 6 3.44 8.09 -0.12
N LEU A 7 3.20 9.38 -0.39
CA LEU A 7 2.20 10.20 0.30
C LEU A 7 0.79 10.15 -0.34
N LEU A 8 0.59 9.42 -1.44
CA LEU A 8 -0.76 9.16 -1.96
C LEU A 8 -1.40 8.04 -1.13
N THR A 9 -1.69 8.38 0.11
CA THR A 9 -2.31 7.53 1.11
C THR A 9 -3.03 8.42 2.10
N ASP A 10 -4.00 7.86 2.83
CA ASP A 10 -4.65 8.59 3.89
C ASP A 10 -3.67 8.79 5.06
N LEU A 11 -3.66 9.99 5.66
CA LEU A 11 -2.75 10.31 6.77
C LEU A 11 -2.82 9.29 7.93
N TYR A 12 -3.99 8.69 8.17
CA TYR A 12 -4.15 7.71 9.23
C TYR A 12 -3.26 6.48 9.03
N GLN A 13 -2.99 6.07 7.78
CA GLN A 13 -2.10 4.95 7.46
C GLN A 13 -0.68 5.21 7.98
N LEU A 14 -0.17 6.42 7.76
CA LEU A 14 1.15 6.83 8.25
C LEU A 14 1.18 6.91 9.79
N THR A 15 0.11 7.41 10.41
CA THR A 15 0.03 7.41 11.88
C THR A 15 -0.08 6.00 12.48
N MET A 16 -0.73 5.05 11.79
CA MET A 16 -0.77 3.65 12.21
C MET A 16 0.62 3.01 12.13
N VAL A 17 1.39 3.29 11.08
CA VAL A 17 2.80 2.88 11.01
C VAL A 17 3.58 3.40 12.21
N GLY A 18 3.42 4.69 12.55
CA GLY A 18 4.03 5.27 13.74
C GLY A 18 3.64 4.54 15.04
N GLY A 19 2.37 4.15 15.17
CA GLY A 19 1.90 3.31 16.27
C GLY A 19 2.56 1.93 16.30
N TYR A 20 2.64 1.23 15.16
CA TYR A 20 3.27 -0.09 15.08
C TYR A 20 4.77 -0.05 15.37
N VAL A 21 5.49 0.98 14.90
CA VAL A 21 6.91 1.16 15.19
C VAL A 21 7.13 1.33 16.69
N LYS A 22 6.36 2.22 17.34
CA LYS A 22 6.49 2.48 18.79
C LYS A 22 6.15 1.27 19.65
N GLU A 23 5.17 0.47 19.23
CA GLU A 23 4.78 -0.74 19.94
C GLU A 23 5.66 -1.96 19.62
N GLY A 24 6.73 -1.79 18.82
CA GLY A 24 7.63 -2.89 18.43
C GLY A 24 6.97 -3.93 17.51
N LYS A 25 5.92 -3.56 16.78
CA LYS A 25 5.12 -4.43 15.92
C LYS A 25 5.39 -4.26 14.43
N LYS A 26 6.40 -3.47 14.05
CA LYS A 26 6.72 -3.20 12.64
C LYS A 26 7.01 -4.46 11.81
N ASP A 27 7.49 -5.53 12.44
CA ASP A 27 7.83 -6.81 11.79
C ASP A 27 6.80 -7.91 12.09
N GLN A 28 5.63 -7.55 12.63
CA GLN A 28 4.57 -8.51 12.89
C GLN A 28 3.96 -8.97 11.57
N TRP A 29 3.89 -10.30 11.38
CA TRP A 29 3.24 -10.91 10.22
C TRP A 29 1.78 -10.48 10.11
N ALA A 30 1.37 -10.13 8.89
CA ALA A 30 0.01 -9.74 8.57
C ALA A 30 -0.39 -10.29 7.19
N ASN A 31 -1.69 -10.47 6.97
CA ASN A 31 -2.23 -10.89 5.69
C ASN A 31 -3.39 -9.96 5.34
N PHE A 32 -3.39 -9.42 4.12
CA PHE A 32 -4.46 -8.54 3.63
C PHE A 32 -4.99 -9.05 2.30
N ASP A 33 -6.31 -9.19 2.21
CA ASP A 33 -7.03 -9.58 0.99
C ASP A 33 -7.78 -8.37 0.43
N TYR A 34 -7.52 -8.05 -0.83
CA TYR A 34 -8.25 -7.05 -1.59
C TYR A 34 -9.33 -7.73 -2.43
N PHE A 35 -10.58 -7.31 -2.25
CA PHE A 35 -11.74 -7.81 -2.99
C PHE A 35 -12.84 -6.75 -3.07
N PHE A 36 -13.81 -6.98 -3.96
CA PHE A 36 -14.99 -6.13 -4.10
C PHE A 36 -16.26 -6.89 -3.71
N ARG A 37 -17.33 -6.15 -3.38
CA ARG A 37 -18.58 -6.73 -2.83
C ARG A 37 -19.74 -6.74 -3.80
N LYS A 38 -19.70 -5.92 -4.85
CA LYS A 38 -20.79 -5.78 -5.81
C LYS A 38 -20.20 -5.52 -7.19
N VAL A 39 -20.72 -6.22 -8.19
CA VAL A 39 -20.40 -5.92 -9.59
C VAL A 39 -20.97 -4.52 -9.92
N PRO A 40 -20.18 -3.62 -10.52
CA PRO A 40 -20.66 -2.32 -10.96
C PRO A 40 -21.72 -2.46 -12.07
N ASP A 41 -22.50 -1.41 -12.29
CA ASP A 41 -23.43 -1.27 -13.42
C ASP A 41 -24.46 -2.40 -13.59
N ASN A 42 -24.78 -3.13 -12.51
CA ASN A 42 -25.60 -4.35 -12.54
C ASN A 42 -25.09 -5.41 -13.55
N GLY A 43 -23.77 -5.44 -13.77
CA GLY A 43 -23.12 -6.43 -14.64
C GLY A 43 -23.09 -7.84 -14.04
N GLY A 44 -22.62 -8.81 -14.83
CA GLY A 44 -22.46 -10.20 -14.41
C GLY A 44 -21.11 -10.54 -13.78
N PHE A 45 -20.05 -9.81 -14.12
CA PHE A 45 -18.68 -10.03 -13.64
C PHE A 45 -17.81 -8.78 -13.88
N CYS A 46 -16.58 -8.78 -13.35
CA CYS A 46 -15.54 -7.80 -13.68
C CYS A 46 -14.37 -8.48 -14.40
N ILE A 47 -13.57 -7.69 -15.13
CA ILE A 47 -12.28 -8.12 -15.67
C ILE A 47 -11.17 -7.54 -14.81
N MET A 48 -10.23 -8.38 -14.40
CA MET A 48 -9.05 -7.95 -13.64
C MET A 48 -8.13 -7.11 -14.53
N ALA A 49 -7.75 -5.91 -14.06
CA ALA A 49 -6.84 -5.00 -14.75
C ALA A 49 -6.07 -4.13 -13.74
N GLY A 50 -4.87 -3.67 -14.12
CA GLY A 50 -4.06 -2.71 -13.34
C GLY A 50 -2.95 -3.31 -12.47
N LEU A 51 -2.56 -4.57 -12.72
CA LEU A 51 -1.42 -5.18 -12.04
C LEU A 51 -0.09 -4.57 -12.48
N GLU A 52 0.07 -4.19 -13.75
CA GLU A 52 1.29 -3.54 -14.23
C GLU A 52 1.58 -2.26 -13.43
N ASP A 53 0.56 -1.39 -13.27
CA ASP A 53 0.69 -0.15 -12.50
C ASP A 53 0.98 -0.41 -11.01
N LEU A 54 0.33 -1.43 -10.42
CA LEU A 54 0.58 -1.84 -9.04
C LEU A 54 2.03 -2.30 -8.84
N ILE A 55 2.54 -3.12 -9.76
CA ILE A 55 3.92 -3.64 -9.70
C ILE A 55 4.92 -2.50 -9.85
N ASP A 56 4.74 -1.60 -10.83
CA ASP A 56 5.63 -0.44 -10.99
C ASP A 56 5.59 0.47 -9.76
N TYR A 57 4.42 0.68 -9.15
CA TYR A 57 4.31 1.47 -7.93
C TYR A 57 5.11 0.85 -6.79
N ILE A 58 4.91 -0.43 -6.49
CA ILE A 58 5.51 -1.09 -5.32
C ILE A 58 7.02 -1.25 -5.48
N GLN A 59 7.52 -1.62 -6.66
CA GLN A 59 8.95 -1.74 -6.93
C GLN A 59 9.73 -0.44 -6.69
N ASN A 60 9.02 0.68 -6.76
CA ASN A 60 9.62 2.00 -6.72
C ASN A 60 9.11 2.87 -5.57
N LEU A 61 8.33 2.30 -4.67
CA LEU A 61 7.80 2.97 -3.49
C LEU A 61 8.94 3.30 -2.52
N ARG A 62 9.28 4.59 -2.43
CA ARG A 62 10.31 5.13 -1.54
C ARG A 62 9.95 6.56 -1.16
N PHE A 63 10.31 6.96 0.05
CA PHE A 63 10.19 8.34 0.49
C PHE A 63 11.42 9.13 0.06
N SER A 64 11.18 10.23 -0.65
CA SER A 64 12.19 11.24 -0.98
C SER A 64 12.42 12.19 0.19
N GLU A 65 13.51 12.95 0.14
CA GLU A 65 13.81 13.97 1.15
C GLU A 65 12.72 15.06 1.24
N GLU A 66 12.06 15.39 0.12
CA GLU A 66 10.94 16.34 0.09
C GLU A 66 9.74 15.81 0.88
N GLU A 67 9.42 14.52 0.73
CA GLU A 67 8.32 13.87 1.43
C GLU A 67 8.62 13.68 2.91
N LEU A 68 9.85 13.33 3.27
CA LEU A 68 10.30 13.26 4.67
C LEU A 68 10.24 14.63 5.34
N SER A 69 10.69 15.69 4.66
CA SER A 69 10.59 17.07 5.16
C SER A 69 9.13 17.48 5.38
N PHE A 70 8.23 17.08 4.48
CA PHE A 70 6.80 17.31 4.66
C PHE A 70 6.28 16.58 5.92
N LEU A 71 6.59 15.30 6.09
CA LEU A 71 6.17 14.53 7.27
C LEU A 71 6.71 15.12 8.58
N GLU A 72 7.97 15.55 8.60
CA GLU A 72 8.58 16.25 9.74
C GLU A 72 7.81 17.54 10.08
N SER A 73 7.43 18.33 9.05
CA SER A 73 6.71 19.59 9.22
C SER A 73 5.36 19.44 9.92
N LEU A 74 4.72 18.26 9.82
CA LEU A 74 3.46 17.96 10.48
C LEU A 74 3.60 17.85 12.01
N ARG A 75 4.82 17.61 12.52
CA ARG A 75 5.11 17.39 13.95
C ARG A 75 4.31 16.24 14.57
N LEU A 76 3.91 15.27 13.76
CA LEU A 76 3.18 14.07 14.18
C LEU A 76 4.09 12.86 14.38
N PHE A 77 5.27 12.86 13.76
CA PHE A 77 6.18 11.73 13.71
C PHE A 77 7.47 12.06 14.48
N SER A 78 7.92 11.13 15.31
CA SER A 78 9.22 11.21 15.98
C SER A 78 10.35 10.80 15.03
N GLU A 79 11.59 11.13 15.39
CA GLU A 79 12.78 10.89 14.56
C GLU A 79 12.94 9.41 14.18
N ASP A 80 12.66 8.49 15.10
CA ASP A 80 12.68 7.04 14.85
C ASP A 80 11.66 6.59 13.78
N ILE A 81 10.50 7.26 13.72
CA ILE A 81 9.47 6.96 12.71
C ILE A 81 9.87 7.56 11.36
N LEU A 82 10.47 8.76 11.34
CA LEU A 82 10.97 9.37 10.11
C LEU A 82 12.13 8.54 9.53
N ASP A 83 13.02 8.02 10.36
CA ASP A 83 14.07 7.09 9.94
C ASP A 83 13.50 5.77 9.39
N TYR A 84 12.42 5.26 9.99
CA TYR A 84 11.70 4.12 9.44
C TYR A 84 11.18 4.40 8.02
N PHE A 85 10.52 5.54 7.78
CA PHE A 85 10.04 5.90 6.44
C PHE A 85 11.18 6.08 5.44
N LYS A 86 12.29 6.69 5.86
CA LYS A 86 13.50 6.88 5.03
C LYS A 86 14.08 5.55 4.53
N ASN A 87 14.11 4.55 5.41
CA ASN A 87 14.70 3.25 5.12
C ASN A 87 13.67 2.23 4.59
N PHE A 88 12.40 2.62 4.49
CA PHE A 88 11.31 1.74 4.08
C PHE A 88 11.57 1.13 2.70
N LYS A 89 11.40 -0.19 2.62
CA LYS A 89 11.31 -0.95 1.37
C LYS A 89 10.25 -2.02 1.57
N PHE A 90 9.39 -2.16 0.57
CA PHE A 90 8.44 -3.26 0.56
C PHE A 90 9.20 -4.61 0.50
N SER A 91 8.88 -5.50 1.43
CA SER A 91 9.52 -6.82 1.57
C SER A 91 8.52 -7.97 1.66
N GLY A 92 7.23 -7.71 1.46
CA GLY A 92 6.19 -8.73 1.49
C GLY A 92 6.05 -9.45 0.15
N ASP A 93 5.21 -10.47 0.15
CA ASP A 93 4.82 -11.18 -1.06
C ASP A 93 3.46 -10.68 -1.57
N ILE A 94 3.30 -10.66 -2.89
CA ILE A 94 2.04 -10.27 -3.55
C ILE A 94 1.57 -11.40 -4.45
N TRP A 95 0.36 -11.86 -4.19
CA TRP A 95 -0.34 -12.85 -4.99
C TRP A 95 -1.50 -12.16 -5.68
N ALA A 96 -1.71 -12.41 -6.97
CA ALA A 96 -2.80 -11.78 -7.70
C ALA A 96 -3.38 -12.68 -8.79
N ILE A 97 -4.67 -12.49 -9.09
CA ILE A 97 -5.30 -13.07 -10.28
C ILE A 97 -4.72 -12.37 -11.53
N PRO A 98 -4.26 -13.09 -12.58
CA PRO A 98 -3.66 -12.45 -13.74
C PRO A 98 -4.63 -11.49 -14.46
N GLU A 99 -4.09 -10.43 -15.07
CA GLU A 99 -4.90 -9.48 -15.84
C GLU A 99 -5.65 -10.15 -17.00
N GLY A 100 -6.82 -9.61 -17.34
CA GLY A 100 -7.69 -10.13 -18.39
C GLY A 100 -8.61 -11.28 -17.94
N ASN A 101 -8.45 -11.80 -16.72
CA ASN A 101 -9.34 -12.83 -16.19
C ASN A 101 -10.66 -12.25 -15.67
N VAL A 102 -11.70 -13.08 -15.75
CA VAL A 102 -13.01 -12.81 -15.14
C VAL A 102 -12.92 -13.00 -13.63
N VAL A 103 -13.46 -12.05 -12.87
CA VAL A 103 -13.48 -12.06 -11.39
C VAL A 103 -14.87 -11.70 -10.85
N PHE A 104 -15.17 -12.20 -9.65
CA PHE A 104 -16.47 -12.13 -9.00
C PHE A 104 -16.40 -11.44 -7.62
N PRO A 105 -17.53 -10.96 -7.08
CA PRO A 105 -17.57 -10.41 -5.75
C PRO A 105 -17.17 -11.41 -4.66
N HIS A 106 -16.63 -10.91 -3.55
CA HIS A 106 -16.30 -11.68 -2.34
C HIS A 106 -15.21 -12.75 -2.50
N GLU A 107 -14.38 -12.66 -3.54
CA GLU A 107 -13.16 -13.46 -3.68
C GLU A 107 -11.91 -12.58 -3.66
N PRO A 108 -10.79 -13.01 -3.03
CA PRO A 108 -9.55 -12.26 -3.05
C PRO A 108 -8.99 -12.11 -4.47
N LEU A 109 -8.79 -10.86 -4.91
CA LEU A 109 -8.15 -10.53 -6.18
C LEU A 109 -6.64 -10.39 -6.04
N ILE A 110 -6.24 -9.73 -4.94
CA ILE A 110 -4.85 -9.52 -4.55
C ILE A 110 -4.71 -9.89 -3.08
N ARG A 111 -3.62 -10.57 -2.74
CA ARG A 111 -3.21 -10.85 -1.37
C ARG A 111 -1.81 -10.33 -1.11
N VAL A 112 -1.61 -9.68 0.03
CA VAL A 112 -0.31 -9.22 0.53
C VAL A 112 0.01 -9.94 1.83
N THR A 113 1.20 -10.53 1.94
CA THR A 113 1.67 -11.30 3.12
C THR A 113 3.06 -10.88 3.58
#